data_AF-N0BKW3-F1
#
_entry.id   AF-N0BKW3-F1
#
_cell.length_a   1.000
_cell.length_b   1.000
_cell.length_c   1.000
_cell.angle_alpha   90.00
_cell.angle_beta   90.00
_cell.angle_gamma   90.00
#
_symmetry.space_group_name_H-M   'P 1'
#
loop_
_entity.id
_entity.type
_entity.pdbx_description
1 polymer ?
#
loop_
_entity_poly.entity_id
_entity_poly.type
_entity_poly.pdbx_seq_one_letter_code
_entity_poly.pdbx_strand_id
1 'polypeptide(L)'
;MKILIRSDDSKNWKPVESIDTKAEAELQKLLIESPSLIPVDEIREGASPLVFAVAEFWLPGSGSTDILAFSENGDIAIIECKLATNPDT
;
A
#
# COMPACT_ATOMS: atom_id res chain seq x y z
N MET A 1 1.96 17.07 9.27
CA MET A 1 0.85 17.94 8.84
C MET A 1 -0.27 17.84 9.87
N LYS A 2 -0.95 18.93 10.25
CA LYS A 2 -2.10 18.87 11.19
C LYS A 2 -3.39 19.10 10.40
N ILE A 3 -4.23 18.07 10.33
CA ILE A 3 -5.56 18.13 9.71
C ILE A 3 -6.58 18.43 10.81
N LEU A 4 -7.46 19.41 10.57
CA LEU A 4 -8.54 19.78 11.48
C LEU A 4 -9.88 19.41 10.82
N ILE A 5 -10.76 18.75 11.56
CA ILE A 5 -12.14 18.47 11.15
C ILE A 5 -13.09 19.26 12.03
N ARG A 6 -14.15 19.79 11.43
CA ARG A 6 -15.27 20.43 12.11
C ARG A 6 -16.55 19.68 11.72
N SER A 7 -17.26 19.19 12.72
CA SER A 7 -18.52 18.47 12.55
C SER A 7 -19.71 19.39 12.83
N ASP A 8 -20.86 19.17 12.20
CA ASP A 8 -22.02 20.09 12.26
C ASP A 8 -22.62 20.22 13.68
N ASP A 9 -22.46 19.17 14.48
CA ASP A 9 -22.84 19.06 15.88
C ASP A 9 -21.91 19.80 16.85
N SER A 10 -20.67 20.11 16.45
CA SER A 10 -19.74 20.91 17.25
C SER A 10 -19.09 22.03 16.43
N LYS A 11 -19.41 23.30 16.75
CA LYS A 11 -18.83 24.48 16.07
C LYS A 11 -17.31 24.65 16.28
N ASN A 12 -16.65 23.70 16.94
CA ASN A 12 -15.24 23.74 17.29
C ASN A 12 -14.43 22.85 16.34
N TRP A 13 -13.28 23.35 15.90
CA TRP A 13 -12.31 22.57 15.14
C TRP A 13 -11.62 21.56 16.07
N LYS A 14 -11.61 20.30 15.68
CA LYS A 14 -10.87 19.24 16.38
C LYS A 14 -9.73 18.73 15.50
N PRO A 15 -8.52 18.55 16.05
CA PRO A 15 -7.47 17.84 15.32
C PRO A 15 -7.92 16.40 15.05
N VAL A 16 -7.69 15.94 13.84
CA VAL A 16 -7.83 14.53 13.50
C VAL A 16 -6.66 13.80 14.11
N GLU A 17 -6.93 12.76 14.90
CA GLU A 17 -5.90 11.81 15.28
C GLU A 17 -5.41 11.13 14.01
N SER A 18 -4.14 11.35 13.66
CA SER A 18 -3.51 10.63 12.56
C SER A 18 -3.46 9.16 12.94
N ILE A 19 -4.21 8.31 12.23
CA ILE A 19 -3.95 6.88 12.21
C ILE A 19 -2.52 6.69 11.71
N ASP A 20 -1.76 5.84 12.41
CA ASP A 20 -0.30 5.82 12.38
C ASP A 20 0.24 5.42 10.99
N THR A 21 0.49 6.42 10.15
CA THR A 21 1.04 6.27 8.78
C THR A 21 2.41 5.57 8.77
N LYS A 22 3.05 5.44 9.94
CA LYS A 22 4.31 4.74 10.12
C LYS A 22 4.20 3.26 9.79
N ALA A 23 3.08 2.62 10.12
CA ALA A 23 2.91 1.20 9.87
C ALA A 23 2.74 0.87 8.38
N GLU A 24 2.14 1.77 7.58
CA GLU A 24 1.99 1.60 6.13
C GLU A 24 3.35 1.69 5.44
N ALA A 25 4.16 2.69 5.83
CA ALA A 25 5.52 2.85 5.32
C ALA A 25 6.44 1.67 5.74
N GLU A 26 6.25 1.13 6.93
CA GLU A 26 6.98 -0.07 7.38
C GLU A 26 6.58 -1.33 6.59
N LEU A 27 5.28 -1.50 6.31
CA LEU A 27 4.79 -2.58 5.45
C LEU A 27 5.35 -2.45 4.03
N GLN A 28 5.26 -1.25 3.45
CA GLN A 28 5.81 -0.97 2.12
C GLN A 28 7.30 -1.33 2.06
N LYS A 29 8.07 -0.87 3.05
CA LYS A 29 9.50 -1.17 3.16
C LYS A 29 9.78 -2.67 3.24
N LEU A 30 9.04 -3.40 4.09
CA LEU A 30 9.19 -4.84 4.24
C LEU A 30 8.97 -5.57 2.91
N LEU A 31 7.93 -5.21 2.17
CA LEU A 31 7.59 -5.85 0.89
C LEU A 31 8.58 -5.48 -0.22
N ILE A 32 9.19 -4.31 -0.18
CA ILE A 32 10.28 -3.95 -1.11
C ILE A 32 11.55 -4.76 -0.81
N GLU A 33 11.91 -4.90 0.47
CA GLU A 33 13.10 -5.64 0.90
C GLU A 33 12.93 -7.16 0.71
N SER A 34 11.70 -7.67 0.69
CA SER A 34 11.40 -9.08 0.51
C SER A 34 10.12 -9.29 -0.34
N PRO A 35 10.18 -9.07 -1.67
CA PRO A 35 8.99 -9.15 -2.53
C PRO A 35 8.34 -10.53 -2.57
N SER A 36 9.12 -11.58 -2.32
CA SER A 36 8.65 -12.97 -2.25
C SER A 36 7.72 -13.25 -1.07
N LEU A 37 7.54 -12.30 -0.15
CA LEU A 37 6.55 -12.42 0.94
C LEU A 37 5.11 -12.33 0.43
N ILE A 38 4.88 -11.82 -0.78
CA ILE A 38 3.55 -11.76 -1.38
C ILE A 38 3.27 -13.11 -2.06
N PRO A 39 2.28 -13.90 -1.59
CA PRO A 39 1.98 -15.22 -2.14
C PRO A 39 1.16 -15.07 -3.43
N VAL A 40 1.83 -14.67 -4.52
CA VAL A 40 1.17 -14.41 -5.81
C VAL A 40 0.55 -15.66 -6.44
N ASP A 41 1.01 -16.85 -6.06
CA ASP A 41 0.47 -18.14 -6.47
C ASP A 41 -0.90 -18.43 -5.86
N GLU A 42 -1.20 -17.89 -4.67
CA GLU A 42 -2.54 -17.94 -4.07
C GLU A 42 -3.54 -17.05 -4.82
N ILE A 43 -3.07 -16.02 -5.51
CA ILE A 43 -3.89 -15.11 -6.32
C ILE A 43 -4.08 -15.65 -7.74
N ARG A 44 -2.99 -16.15 -8.34
CA ARG A 44 -2.98 -16.71 -9.69
C ARG A 44 -2.12 -17.97 -9.70
N GLU A 45 -2.78 -19.11 -9.80
CA GLU A 45 -2.11 -20.42 -9.82
C GLU A 45 -0.99 -20.47 -10.87
N GLY A 46 0.18 -20.93 -10.44
CA GLY A 46 1.37 -21.04 -11.28
C GLY A 46 2.12 -19.73 -11.53
N ALA A 47 1.74 -18.61 -10.90
CA ALA A 47 2.53 -17.38 -10.94
C ALA A 47 3.89 -17.58 -10.24
N SER A 48 4.97 -17.13 -10.87
CA SER A 48 6.30 -17.13 -10.23
C SER A 48 6.37 -16.09 -9.12
N PRO A 49 7.13 -16.36 -8.05
CA PRO A 49 7.38 -15.38 -6.99
C PRO A 49 7.92 -14.05 -7.53
N LEU A 50 7.58 -12.96 -6.83
CA LEU A 50 8.16 -11.65 -7.10
C LEU A 50 9.61 -11.61 -6.60
N VAL A 51 10.52 -11.12 -7.43
CA VAL A 51 11.98 -11.13 -7.18
C VAL A 51 12.57 -9.73 -7.09
N PHE A 52 11.87 -8.71 -7.57
CA PHE A 52 12.32 -7.32 -7.55
C PHE A 52 11.14 -6.37 -7.35
N ALA A 53 11.35 -5.30 -6.59
CA ALA A 53 10.31 -4.30 -6.32
C ALA A 53 10.91 -2.89 -6.21
N VAL A 54 10.12 -1.89 -6.62
CA VAL A 54 10.45 -0.46 -6.50
C VAL A 54 9.33 0.26 -5.78
N ALA A 55 9.70 1.21 -4.92
CA ALA A 55 8.77 2.06 -4.17
C ALA A 55 8.30 3.26 -4.99
N GLU A 56 7.11 3.79 -4.67
CA GLU A 56 6.63 5.11 -5.10
C GLU A 56 6.78 5.35 -6.59
N PHE A 57 6.30 4.39 -7.38
CA PHE A 57 6.48 4.40 -8.82
C PHE A 57 5.37 5.22 -9.48
N TRP A 58 5.74 6.18 -10.32
CA TRP A 58 4.76 7.00 -11.02
C TRP A 58 4.24 6.29 -12.26
N LEU A 59 2.93 6.11 -12.32
CA LEU A 59 2.22 5.50 -13.44
C LEU A 59 1.47 6.57 -14.28
N PRO A 60 1.64 6.57 -15.61
CA PRO A 60 0.92 7.47 -16.50
C PRO A 60 -0.59 7.37 -16.34
N GLY A 61 -1.21 8.47 -15.92
CA GLY A 61 -2.68 8.59 -15.82
C GLY A 61 -3.30 8.09 -14.51
N SER A 62 -2.55 7.39 -13.65
CA SER A 62 -3.05 6.88 -12.36
C SER A 62 -2.31 7.42 -11.13
N GLY A 63 -1.18 8.12 -11.32
CA GLY A 63 -0.44 8.74 -10.21
C GLY A 63 0.62 7.81 -9.61
N SER A 64 1.01 8.07 -8.35
CA SER A 64 1.98 7.22 -7.62
C SER A 64 1.31 5.92 -7.19
N THR A 65 2.01 4.81 -7.30
CA THR A 65 1.66 3.55 -6.65
C THR A 65 2.72 3.21 -5.61
N ASP A 66 2.30 2.58 -4.50
CA ASP A 66 3.20 2.28 -3.40
C ASP A 66 4.35 1.36 -3.83
N ILE A 67 4.03 0.28 -4.57
CA ILE A 67 5.04 -0.70 -5.02
C ILE A 67 4.73 -1.21 -6.44
N LEU A 68 5.76 -1.22 -7.30
CA LEU A 68 5.77 -1.95 -8.56
C LEU A 68 6.77 -3.12 -8.45
N ALA A 69 6.30 -4.34 -8.64
CA ALA A 69 7.10 -5.56 -8.46
C ALA A 69 7.07 -6.47 -9.68
N PHE A 70 8.12 -7.30 -9.81
CA PHE A 70 8.37 -8.14 -10.99
C PHE A 70 8.67 -9.57 -10.59
N SER A 71 8.14 -10.54 -11.36
CA SER A 71 8.58 -11.95 -11.28
C SER A 71 9.77 -12.21 -12.20
N GLU A 72 10.45 -13.35 -12.00
CA GLU A 72 11.53 -13.80 -12.89
C GLU A 72 11.06 -14.04 -14.33
N ASN A 73 9.77 -14.32 -14.53
CA ASN A 73 9.16 -14.55 -15.84
C ASN A 73 8.68 -13.26 -16.51
N GLY A 74 8.88 -12.11 -15.86
CA GLY A 74 8.46 -10.80 -16.38
C GLY A 74 7.01 -10.44 -16.07
N ASP A 75 6.34 -11.14 -15.15
CA ASP A 75 5.06 -10.67 -14.63
C ASP A 75 5.26 -9.37 -13.87
N ILE A 76 4.25 -8.49 -13.91
CA ILE A 76 4.26 -7.21 -13.21
C ILE A 76 3.09 -7.19 -12.23
N ALA A 77 3.38 -6.87 -10.98
CA ALA A 77 2.40 -6.63 -9.94
C ALA A 77 2.43 -5.16 -9.52
N ILE A 78 1.26 -4.53 -9.47
CA ILE A 78 1.04 -3.21 -8.86
C ILE A 78 0.42 -3.46 -7.50
N ILE A 79 1.08 -3.00 -6.44
CA ILE A 79 0.72 -3.30 -5.06
C ILE A 79 0.50 -1.99 -4.31
N GLU A 80 -0.69 -1.86 -3.73
CA GLU A 80 -1.07 -0.73 -2.89
C GLU A 80 -1.20 -1.21 -1.44
N CYS A 81 -0.46 -0.57 -0.53
CA CYS A 81 -0.46 -0.87 0.89
C CYS A 81 -1.55 -0.04 1.57
N LYS A 82 -2.33 -0.68 2.44
CA LYS A 82 -3.34 -0.02 3.28
C LYS A 82 -3.38 -0.70 4.64
N LEU A 83 -3.49 0.09 5.70
CA LEU A 83 -3.61 -0.40 7.08
C LEU A 83 -5.04 -0.73 7.51
N ALA A 84 -6.03 -0.27 6.75
CA ALA A 84 -7.42 -0.52 7.08
C ALA A 84 -7.73 -2.01 6.91
N THR A 85 -8.22 -2.65 7.97
CA THR A 85 -8.88 -3.94 7.86
C THR A 85 -10.05 -3.78 6.91
N ASN A 86 -10.20 -4.69 5.95
CA ASN A 86 -11.38 -4.71 5.11
C ASN A 86 -12.60 -4.95 6.03
N PRO A 87 -13.60 -4.06 6.08
CA PRO A 87 -14.76 -4.23 6.96
C PRO A 87 -15.64 -5.44 6.60
N ASP A 88 -15.36 -6.11 5.48
CA ASP A 88 -16.07 -7.30 5.02
C ASP A 88 -15.44 -8.63 5.51
N THR A 89 -14.47 -8.60 6.43
CA THR A 89 -13.91 -9.78 7.11
C THR A 89 -14.14 -9.77 8.61
#